data_AF-A0A1V6GVZ7-F1
#
_entry.id   AF-A0A1V6GVZ7-F1
#
_cell.length_a   1.000
_cell.length_b   1.000
_cell.length_c   1.000
_cell.angle_alpha   90.00
_cell.angle_beta   90.00
_cell.angle_gamma   90.00
#
_symmetry.space_group_name_H-M   'P 1'
#
loop_
_entity.id
_entity.type
_entity.pdbx_description
1 polymer ?
#
loop_
_entity_poly.entity_id
_entity_poly.type
_entity_poly.pdbx_seq_one_letter_code
_entity_poly.pdbx_strand_id
1 'polypeptide(L)' 'MSTTNTTREHLRAKELAAALGYSVKTIYRAKAAGFRMHGGVATVEEWRAWHASRSGNVPPCPEMSVID' A
#
# COMPACT_ATOMS: atom_id res chain seq x y z
N MET A 1 20.53 -6.03 7.28
CA MET A 1 19.39 -5.30 6.67
C MET A 1 18.12 -5.81 7.35
N SER A 2 17.55 -5.02 8.26
CA SER A 2 16.43 -5.44 9.12
C SER A 2 15.08 -5.12 8.45
N THR A 3 14.59 -6.02 7.60
CA THR A 3 13.35 -5.84 6.81
C THR A 3 12.07 -6.31 7.52
N THR A 4 12.08 -6.45 8.86
CA THR A 4 10.97 -7.10 9.58
C THR A 4 10.04 -6.12 10.32
N ASN A 5 10.37 -4.84 10.45
CA ASN A 5 9.60 -3.93 11.31
C ASN A 5 8.56 -3.07 10.58
N THR A 6 8.79 -2.72 9.32
CA THR A 6 7.97 -1.72 8.60
C THR A 6 6.53 -2.18 8.31
N THR A 7 6.24 -3.47 8.40
CA THR A 7 4.93 -4.02 8.08
C THR A 7 3.85 -3.64 9.11
N ARG A 8 4.24 -3.49 10.37
CA ARG A 8 3.35 -3.20 11.52
C ARG A 8 3.40 -1.75 11.97
N GLU A 9 4.23 -0.94 11.34
CA GLU A 9 4.32 0.47 11.65
C GLU A 9 3.13 1.23 11.05
N HIS A 10 2.59 2.16 11.83
CA HIS A 10 1.52 3.03 11.38
C HIS A 10 2.11 4.11 10.47
N LEU A 11 1.97 3.91 9.16
CA LEU A 11 2.55 4.80 8.16
C LEU A 11 1.53 5.80 7.65
N ARG A 12 1.96 7.05 7.45
CA ARG A 12 1.17 8.05 6.72
C ARG A 12 1.10 7.68 5.25
N ALA A 13 0.15 8.26 4.51
CA ALA A 13 -0.05 7.94 3.09
C ALA A 13 1.22 8.02 2.22
N LYS A 14 2.13 8.97 2.49
CA LYS A 14 3.41 9.08 1.77
C LYS A 14 4.36 7.92 2.06
N GLU A 15 4.57 7.63 3.33
CA GLU A 15 5.45 6.55 3.80
C GLU A 15 4.89 5.18 3.42
N LEU A 16 3.58 5.01 3.53
CA LEU A 16 2.87 3.79 3.13
C LEU A 16 3.04 3.55 1.63
N ALA A 17 2.91 4.59 0.81
CA ALA A 17 3.13 4.50 -0.63
C ALA A 17 4.58 4.11 -0.94
N ALA A 18 5.56 4.74 -0.29
CA ALA A 18 6.98 4.41 -0.45
C ALA A 18 7.29 2.96 -0.03
N ALA A 19 6.77 2.51 1.11
CA ALA A 19 6.94 1.15 1.60
C ALA A 19 6.31 0.08 0.69
N LEU A 20 5.32 0.47 -0.11
CA LEU A 20 4.64 -0.42 -1.06
C LEU A 20 5.14 -0.28 -2.50
N GLY A 21 6.04 0.65 -2.81
CA GLY A 21 6.46 0.95 -4.18
C GLY A 21 5.38 1.63 -5.03
N TYR A 22 4.41 2.31 -4.42
CA TYR A 22 3.35 3.03 -5.15
C TYR A 22 3.50 4.55 -5.09
N SER A 23 2.81 5.22 -6.00
CA SER A 23 2.60 6.67 -5.89
C SER A 23 1.63 6.98 -4.74
N VAL A 24 1.86 8.10 -4.05
CA VAL A 24 0.95 8.60 -2.99
C VAL A 24 -0.48 8.79 -3.52
N LYS A 25 -0.62 9.12 -4.82
CA LYS A 25 -1.93 9.22 -5.49
C LYS A 25 -2.73 7.91 -5.41
N THR A 26 -2.06 6.76 -5.47
CA THR A 26 -2.70 5.43 -5.32
C THR A 26 -3.33 5.29 -3.94
N ILE A 27 -2.66 5.75 -2.89
CA ILE A 27 -3.21 5.72 -1.52
C ILE A 27 -4.42 6.66 -1.38
N TYR A 28 -4.36 7.85 -1.97
CA TYR A 28 -5.53 8.75 -1.98
C TYR A 28 -6.72 8.18 -2.76
N ARG A 29 -6.47 7.54 -3.91
CA ARG A 29 -7.51 6.82 -4.67
C ARG A 29 -8.10 5.67 -3.85
N ALA A 30 -7.25 4.91 -3.16
CA ALA A 30 -7.70 3.86 -2.24
C ALA A 30 -8.61 4.44 -1.14
N LYS A 31 -8.22 5.58 -0.54
CA LYS A 31 -9.03 6.28 0.47
C LYS A 31 -10.39 6.72 -0.08
N ALA A 32 -10.42 7.27 -1.29
CA ALA A 32 -11.68 7.62 -1.98
C ALA A 32 -12.54 6.38 -2.30
N ALA A 33 -11.89 5.24 -2.58
CA ALA A 33 -12.53 3.97 -2.83
C ALA A 33 -13.00 3.24 -1.55
N GLY A 34 -12.72 3.79 -0.36
CA GLY A 34 -13.16 3.24 0.93
C GLY A 34 -12.07 2.60 1.79
N PHE A 35 -10.78 2.77 1.47
CA PHE A 35 -9.69 2.41 2.37
C PHE A 35 -9.70 3.32 3.59
N ARG A 36 -9.89 2.74 4.78
CA ARG A 36 -9.90 3.50 6.03
C ARG A 36 -8.49 3.57 6.62
N MET A 37 -8.04 4.79 6.90
CA MET A 37 -6.80 5.06 7.62
C MET A 37 -7.18 5.68 8.97
N HIS A 38 -6.96 4.94 10.06
CA HIS A 38 -7.27 5.42 11.41
C HIS A 38 -6.29 6.52 11.81
N GLY A 39 -6.79 7.72 12.14
CA GLY A 39 -5.94 8.88 12.44
C GLY A 39 -5.07 9.35 11.26
N GLY A 40 -5.40 8.97 10.02
CA GLY A 40 -4.61 9.30 8.82
C GLY A 40 -3.36 8.44 8.62
N VAL A 41 -3.23 7.35 9.38
CA VAL A 41 -2.17 6.34 9.23
C VAL A 41 -2.78 4.97 8.98
N ALA A 42 -2.02 4.09 8.33
CA ALA A 42 -2.35 2.68 8.19
C ALA A 42 -1.07 1.86 8.04
N THR A 43 -1.15 0.59 8.39
CA THR A 43 -0.05 -0.36 8.23
C THR A 43 -0.02 -0.92 6.80
N VAL A 44 1.14 -1.47 6.42
CA VAL A 44 1.29 -2.19 5.15
C VAL A 44 0.38 -3.42 5.11
N GLU A 45 0.21 -4.11 6.24
CA GLU A 45 -0.68 -5.28 6.35
C GLU A 45 -2.16 -4.91 6.11
N GLU A 46 -2.65 -3.83 6.72
CA GLU A 46 -4.02 -3.34 6.50
C GLU A 46 -4.26 -2.95 5.04
N TRP A 47 -3.28 -2.27 4.42
CA TRP A 47 -3.37 -1.93 3.00
C TRP A 47 -3.43 -3.20 2.14
N ARG A 48 -2.57 -4.19 2.39
CA ARG A 48 -2.55 -5.45 1.63
C ARG A 48 -3.85 -6.24 1.82
N ALA A 49 -4.39 -6.31 3.03
CA ALA A 49 -5.65 -6.99 3.32
C ALA A 49 -6.83 -6.30 2.61
N TRP A 50 -6.89 -4.97 2.64
CA TRP A 50 -7.90 -4.19 1.91
C TRP A 50 -7.74 -4.30 0.40
N HIS A 51 -6.50 -4.28 -0.10
CA HIS A 51 -6.22 -4.41 -1.52
C HIS A 51 -6.61 -5.81 -2.02
N ALA A 52 -6.25 -6.87 -1.28
CA ALA A 52 -6.62 -8.25 -1.60
C ALA A 52 -8.15 -8.48 -1.58
N SER A 53 -8.88 -7.88 -0.63
CA SER A 53 -10.34 -8.01 -0.58
C SER A 53 -11.07 -7.30 -1.73
N ARG A 54 -10.45 -6.27 -2.32
CA ARG A 54 -10.93 -5.64 -3.57
C ARG A 54 -10.43 -6.32 -4.83
N SER A 55 -9.23 -6.88 -4.78
CA SER A 55 -8.59 -7.58 -5.90
C SER A 55 -9.08 -9.03 -6.03
N GLY A 56 -10.38 -9.26 -5.88
CA GLY A 56 -11.01 -10.50 -6.36
C GLY A 56 -10.92 -10.66 -7.88
N ASN A 57 -10.32 -9.71 -8.63
CA ASN A 57 -10.10 -9.80 -10.07
C ASN A 57 -9.13 -8.74 -10.65
N VAL A 58 -7.97 -8.47 -10.02
CA VAL A 58 -6.91 -7.70 -10.71
C VAL A 58 -5.55 -8.33 -10.37
N PRO A 59 -4.79 -8.82 -11.36
CA PRO A 59 -3.44 -9.32 -11.12
C PRO A 59 -2.56 -8.19 -10.53
N PRO A 60 -1.56 -8.54 -9.71
CA PRO A 60 -0.64 -7.54 -9.16
C PRO A 60 -0.03 -6.77 -10.34
N CYS A 61 -0.12 -5.44 -10.33
CA CYS A 61 0.68 -4.63 -11.24
C CYS A 61 2.15 -5.07 -11.06
N PRO A 62 2.78 -5.67 -12.07
CA PRO A 62 4.20 -6.00 -11.98
C PRO A 62 4.97 -4.68 -12.13
N GLU A 63 5.43 -4.12 -11.02
CA GLU A 63 6.61 -3.25 -11.09
C GLU A 63 7.81 -4.18 -11.22
N MET A 64 8.24 -4.44 -12.46
CA MET A 64 9.63 -4.65 -12.86
C MET A 64 9.65 -5.08 -14.34
N SER A 65 9.87 -4.10 -15.20
CA SER A 65 10.66 -4.32 -16.40
C SER A 65 11.61 -3.14 -16.51
N VAL A 66 12.66 -3.19 -15.67
CA VAL A 66 13.96 -2.68 -16.10
C VAL A 66 14.31 -3.53 -17.31
N ILE A 67 14.25 -2.93 -18.49
CA ILE A 67 14.85 -3.49 -19.70
C ILE A 67 16.15 -2.70 -19.87
N ASP A 68 17.25 -3.46 -19.86
CA ASP A 68 18.60 -3.07 -20.31
C ASP A 68 18.58 -2.50 -21.74
#